data_AF-A0A452XLJ2-F1
#
_entry.id   AF-A0A452XLJ2-F1
#
_cell.length_a   1.000
_cell.length_b   1.000
_cell.length_c   1.000
_cell.angle_alpha   90.00
_cell.angle_beta   90.00
_cell.angle_gamma   90.00
#
_symmetry.space_group_name_H-M   'P 1'
#
loop_
_entity.id
_entity.type
_entity.pdbx_description
1 polymer ?
#
loop_
_entity_poly.entity_id
_entity_poly.type
_entity_poly.pdbx_seq_one_letter_code
_entity_poly.pdbx_strand_id
1 'polypeptide(L)'
;SLCSTFQSRNQIILFMISVTLADLRVKERCFEQREALPGEPRCVMCGPYGEYICDQTDDDICGVECKTALLARIAAETKIPVKAPARINVPFGDESFCVRDNNFPDIPSLHASQIASLRKKLDICVKGEAVPDPVMCFSSCDLPEKLVHSLEAAGIRIHYAYSGADANDPCINE
;
A
#
# COMPACT_ATOMS: atom_id res chain seq x y z
N SER A 1 -40.29 26.63 -2.19
CA SER A 1 -41.28 25.94 -3.04
C SER A 1 -40.58 24.82 -3.81
N LEU A 2 -40.25 23.71 -3.14
CA LEU A 2 -39.61 22.53 -3.74
C LEU A 2 -40.29 21.28 -3.17
N CYS A 3 -41.58 21.15 -3.45
CA CYS A 3 -42.29 19.90 -3.24
C CYS A 3 -43.08 19.62 -4.52
N SER A 4 -42.39 19.01 -5.49
CA SER A 4 -42.99 18.58 -6.75
C SER A 4 -42.55 17.15 -7.01
N THR A 5 -43.39 16.23 -6.55
CA THR A 5 -43.69 14.94 -7.19
C THR A 5 -42.53 13.97 -7.50
N PHE A 6 -42.09 13.20 -6.50
CA PHE A 6 -41.42 11.91 -6.75
C PHE A 6 -42.48 10.83 -6.98
N GLN A 7 -42.71 10.43 -8.24
CA GLN A 7 -43.94 9.73 -8.64
C GLN A 7 -43.79 8.21 -8.75
N SER A 8 -42.63 7.62 -8.41
CA SER A 8 -42.49 6.16 -8.25
C SER A 8 -41.34 5.79 -7.31
N ARG A 9 -41.42 4.59 -6.68
CA ARG A 9 -40.32 4.02 -5.87
C ARG A 9 -39.01 3.94 -6.67
N ASN A 10 -39.09 3.70 -7.97
CA ASN A 10 -37.94 3.68 -8.88
C ASN A 10 -37.28 5.07 -9.01
N GLN A 11 -38.06 6.14 -9.01
CA GLN A 11 -37.52 7.50 -9.10
C GLN A 11 -36.82 7.95 -7.82
N ILE A 12 -37.31 7.52 -6.65
CA ILE A 12 -36.65 7.73 -5.36
C ILE A 12 -35.33 6.96 -5.30
N ILE A 13 -35.32 5.68 -5.72
CA ILE A 13 -34.11 4.86 -5.77
C ILE A 13 -33.09 5.48 -6.73
N LEU A 14 -33.51 5.89 -7.93
CA LEU A 14 -32.62 6.50 -8.91
C LEU A 14 -32.03 7.81 -8.39
N PHE A 15 -32.81 8.65 -7.70
CA PHE A 15 -32.32 9.88 -7.10
C PHE A 15 -31.35 9.63 -5.95
N MET A 16 -31.64 8.67 -5.07
CA MET A 16 -30.73 8.25 -4.00
C MET A 16 -29.40 7.75 -4.59
N ILE A 17 -29.44 6.88 -5.62
CA ILE A 17 -28.24 6.42 -6.32
C ILE A 17 -27.46 7.60 -6.93
N SER A 18 -28.16 8.53 -7.57
CA SER A 18 -27.56 9.71 -8.21
C SER A 18 -26.85 10.61 -7.19
N VAL A 19 -27.49 10.84 -6.03
CA VAL A 19 -26.92 11.61 -4.92
C VAL A 19 -25.70 10.88 -4.35
N THR A 20 -25.80 9.58 -4.09
CA THR A 20 -24.66 8.80 -3.57
C THR A 20 -23.49 8.73 -4.56
N LEU A 21 -23.74 8.69 -5.86
CA LEU A 21 -22.68 8.68 -6.87
C LEU A 21 -22.00 10.04 -6.99
N ALA A 22 -22.74 11.13 -6.76
CA ALA A 22 -22.16 12.47 -6.72
C ALA A 22 -21.22 12.65 -5.52
N ASP A 23 -21.54 12.06 -4.37
CA ASP A 23 -20.69 12.09 -3.18
C ASP A 23 -19.43 11.19 -3.29
N LEU A 24 -19.46 10.20 -4.19
CA LEU A 24 -18.27 9.39 -4.51
C LEU A 24 -17.28 10.10 -5.44
N ARG A 25 -17.71 11.18 -6.10
CA ARG A 25 -16.84 11.92 -7.01
C ARG A 25 -15.80 12.69 -6.20
N VAL A 26 -14.52 12.45 -6.52
CA VAL A 26 -13.42 13.24 -5.96
C VAL A 26 -13.60 14.71 -6.36
N LYS A 27 -13.54 15.60 -5.37
CA LYS A 27 -13.63 17.04 -5.60
C LYS A 27 -12.44 17.53 -6.41
N GLU A 28 -12.72 18.27 -7.47
CA GLU A 28 -11.68 18.81 -8.35
C GLU A 28 -11.11 20.09 -7.76
N ARG A 29 -12.00 20.99 -7.29
CA ARG A 29 -11.67 22.37 -6.91
C ARG A 29 -12.00 22.66 -5.45
N CYS A 30 -11.21 23.52 -4.81
CA CYS A 30 -11.33 23.79 -3.37
C CYS A 30 -12.66 24.42 -2.95
N PHE A 31 -13.31 25.21 -3.81
CA PHE A 31 -14.60 25.87 -3.49
C PHE A 31 -15.80 24.90 -3.47
N GLU A 32 -15.62 23.66 -3.97
CA GLU A 32 -16.61 22.59 -3.84
C GLU A 32 -16.61 21.99 -2.43
N GLN A 33 -15.63 22.36 -1.60
CA GLN A 33 -15.46 21.87 -0.24
C GLN A 33 -16.12 22.79 0.78
N ARG A 34 -16.67 22.19 1.84
CA ARG A 34 -17.19 22.91 3.00
C ARG A 34 -16.07 23.40 3.93
N GLU A 35 -16.40 24.35 4.80
CA GLU A 35 -15.53 24.74 5.91
C GLU A 35 -15.31 23.60 6.91
N ALA A 36 -14.09 23.52 7.45
CA ALA A 36 -13.75 22.55 8.49
C ALA A 36 -14.26 23.02 9.86
N LEU A 37 -14.86 22.09 10.61
CA LEU A 37 -15.30 22.30 11.97
C LEU A 37 -14.12 22.24 12.96
N PRO A 38 -14.29 22.71 14.21
CA PRO A 38 -13.26 22.56 15.24
C PRO A 38 -12.89 21.09 15.45
N GLY A 39 -11.60 20.77 15.37
CA GLY A 39 -11.08 19.41 15.53
C GLY A 39 -11.07 18.55 14.27
N GLU A 40 -11.57 19.06 13.14
CA GLU A 40 -11.50 18.36 11.85
C GLU A 40 -10.19 18.65 11.08
N PRO A 41 -9.76 17.72 10.20
CA PRO A 41 -8.63 17.93 9.30
C PRO A 41 -8.88 19.12 8.37
N ARG A 42 -7.81 19.87 8.07
CA ARG A 42 -7.84 21.07 7.24
C ARG A 42 -6.87 20.92 6.08
N CYS A 43 -7.33 21.31 4.90
CA CYS A 43 -6.50 21.31 3.70
C CYS A 43 -5.26 22.18 3.90
N VAL A 44 -4.07 21.59 3.79
CA VAL A 44 -2.78 22.26 3.99
C VAL A 44 -2.54 23.42 3.00
N MET A 45 -3.25 23.41 1.86
CA MET A 45 -3.09 24.43 0.82
C MET A 45 -4.05 25.61 0.96
N CYS A 46 -5.29 25.39 1.41
CA CYS A 46 -6.34 26.43 1.39
C CYS A 46 -7.16 26.57 2.67
N GLY A 47 -7.17 25.59 3.59
CA GLY A 47 -7.81 25.70 4.91
C GLY A 47 -9.20 25.07 5.14
N PRO A 48 -10.10 24.92 4.13
CA PRO A 48 -11.34 24.14 4.25
C PRO A 48 -11.12 22.67 4.63
N TYR A 49 -12.21 21.90 4.75
CA TYR A 49 -12.15 20.50 5.19
C TYR A 49 -11.20 19.65 4.34
N GLY A 50 -10.23 19.02 5.02
CA GLY A 50 -9.27 18.08 4.43
C GLY A 50 -9.89 16.71 4.28
N GLU A 51 -10.62 16.49 3.18
CA GLU A 51 -11.36 15.24 2.95
C GLU A 51 -10.47 14.05 2.54
N TYR A 52 -9.31 14.33 1.94
CA TYR A 52 -8.41 13.32 1.43
C TYR A 52 -7.01 13.49 2.03
N ILE A 53 -6.28 12.40 2.22
CA ILE A 53 -4.87 12.41 2.63
C ILE A 53 -4.01 12.14 1.39
N CYS A 54 -2.99 12.98 1.16
CA CYS A 54 -2.07 12.79 0.05
C CYS A 54 -1.01 11.73 0.37
N ASP A 55 -1.07 10.58 -0.31
CA ASP A 55 -0.15 9.43 -0.21
C ASP A 55 1.35 9.78 -0.15
N GLN A 56 1.78 10.79 -0.89
CA GLN A 56 3.20 11.18 -1.00
C GLN A 56 3.69 12.08 0.14
N THR A 57 2.78 12.73 0.86
CA THR A 57 3.12 13.81 1.82
C THR A 57 2.51 13.60 3.19
N ASP A 58 1.53 12.69 3.29
CA ASP A 58 0.69 12.46 4.47
C ASP A 58 -0.10 13.71 4.92
N ASP A 59 -0.22 14.72 4.04
CA ASP A 59 -0.95 15.95 4.31
C ASP A 59 -2.44 15.85 3.92
N ASP A 60 -3.30 16.46 4.73
CA ASP A 60 -4.72 16.65 4.45
C ASP A 60 -4.93 17.64 3.29
N ILE A 61 -5.76 17.26 2.32
CA ILE A 61 -6.09 18.04 1.12
C ILE A 61 -7.58 17.98 0.82
N CYS A 62 -8.12 19.04 0.21
CA CYS A 62 -9.56 19.11 -0.09
C CYS A 62 -9.96 18.57 -1.47
N GLY A 63 -9.01 18.39 -2.40
CA GLY A 63 -9.30 18.00 -3.80
C GLY A 63 -8.06 17.98 -4.71
N VAL A 64 -8.28 17.65 -5.99
CA VAL A 64 -7.21 17.40 -6.99
C VAL A 64 -6.34 18.62 -7.26
N GLU A 65 -6.93 19.82 -7.38
CA GLU A 65 -6.18 21.06 -7.59
C GLU A 65 -5.18 21.31 -6.45
N CYS A 66 -5.60 21.14 -5.19
CA CYS A 66 -4.75 21.33 -4.03
C CYS A 66 -3.66 20.24 -3.93
N LYS A 67 -3.97 18.98 -4.29
CA LYS A 67 -2.94 17.92 -4.40
C LYS A 67 -1.85 18.34 -5.38
N THR A 68 -2.24 18.76 -6.58
CA THR A 68 -1.32 19.13 -7.65
C THR A 68 -0.45 20.33 -7.24
N ALA A 69 -1.05 21.34 -6.62
CA ALA A 69 -0.33 22.52 -6.14
C ALA A 69 0.66 22.19 -5.00
N LEU A 70 0.28 21.31 -4.06
CA LEU A 70 1.15 20.83 -2.98
C LEU A 70 2.38 20.12 -3.53
N LEU A 71 2.18 19.15 -4.43
CA LEU A 71 3.28 18.39 -5.04
C LEU A 71 4.21 19.28 -5.87
N ALA A 72 3.66 20.26 -6.59
CA ALA A 72 4.45 21.23 -7.33
C ALA A 72 5.32 22.12 -6.41
N ARG A 73 4.77 22.53 -5.25
CA ARG A 73 5.51 23.31 -4.25
C ARG A 73 6.69 22.51 -3.68
N ILE A 74 6.46 21.26 -3.29
CA ILE A 74 7.51 20.37 -2.76
C ILE A 74 8.58 20.09 -3.82
N ALA A 75 8.17 19.89 -5.08
CA ALA A 75 9.09 19.73 -6.20
C ALA A 75 9.91 21.00 -6.50
N ALA A 76 9.44 22.17 -6.10
CA ALA A 76 10.18 23.43 -6.21
C ALA A 76 11.14 23.64 -5.03
N GLU A 77 10.72 23.28 -3.82
CA GLU A 77 11.55 23.37 -2.60
C GLU A 77 12.75 22.42 -2.66
N THR A 78 12.59 21.23 -3.22
CA THR A 78 13.68 20.27 -3.45
C THR A 78 14.69 20.71 -4.52
N LYS A 79 14.38 21.75 -5.32
CA LYS A 79 15.26 22.33 -6.35
C LYS A 79 16.09 23.50 -5.85
N ILE A 80 16.00 23.88 -4.58
CA ILE A 80 16.99 24.80 -4.00
C ILE A 80 18.36 24.13 -4.17
N PRO A 81 19.36 24.80 -4.78
CA PRO A 81 20.73 24.28 -4.78
C PRO A 81 21.25 24.36 -3.35
N VAL A 82 20.93 23.34 -2.56
CA VAL A 82 21.60 23.07 -1.30
C VAL A 82 23.06 22.91 -1.70
N LYS A 83 23.92 23.88 -1.35
CA LYS A 83 25.35 23.63 -1.26
C LYS A 83 25.47 22.39 -0.40
N ALA A 84 25.75 21.25 -1.03
CA ALA A 84 25.78 19.97 -0.36
C ALA A 84 26.57 20.17 0.95
N PRO A 85 25.98 19.94 2.14
CA PRO A 85 26.79 19.86 3.32
C PRO A 85 27.86 18.82 3.01
N ALA A 86 29.12 19.18 3.25
CA ALA A 86 30.25 18.30 3.02
C ALA A 86 29.87 16.92 3.54
N ARG A 87 29.91 15.91 2.66
CA ARG A 87 29.64 14.53 3.04
C ARG A 87 30.59 14.20 4.18
N ILE A 88 30.09 14.21 5.40
CA ILE A 88 30.76 13.55 6.51
C ILE A 88 30.60 12.07 6.17
N ASN A 89 31.70 11.42 5.76
CA ASN A 89 31.76 9.96 5.72
C ASN A 89 31.59 9.51 7.17
N VAL A 90 30.36 9.21 7.55
CA VAL A 90 30.10 8.47 8.77
C VAL A 90 30.61 7.06 8.49
N PRO A 91 31.58 6.53 9.25
CA PRO A 91 32.00 5.15 9.11
C PRO A 91 30.93 4.29 9.78
N PHE A 92 29.77 4.18 9.14
CA PHE A 92 28.79 3.17 9.50
C PHE A 92 29.15 1.94 8.67
N GLY A 93 29.86 1.00 9.28
CA GLY A 93 29.96 -0.35 8.73
C GLY A 93 28.54 -0.90 8.62
N ASP A 94 28.18 -1.42 7.45
CA ASP A 94 27.00 -2.25 7.25
C ASP A 94 27.17 -3.55 8.05
N GLU A 95 26.99 -3.47 9.37
CA GLU A 95 26.89 -4.65 10.23
C GLU A 95 25.42 -5.07 10.24
N SER A 96 25.00 -5.85 9.24
CA SER A 96 23.72 -6.54 9.29
C SER A 96 23.81 -7.67 10.33
N PHE A 97 23.12 -7.51 11.46
CA PHE A 97 23.00 -8.58 12.45
C PHE A 97 22.02 -9.64 11.94
N CYS A 98 22.57 -10.70 11.36
CA CYS A 98 21.82 -11.93 11.15
C CYS A 98 21.62 -12.60 12.52
N VAL A 99 20.43 -12.46 13.12
CA VAL A 99 20.05 -13.23 14.30
C VAL A 99 19.82 -14.67 13.86
N ARG A 100 20.87 -15.48 13.90
CA ARG A 100 20.75 -16.93 13.75
C ARG A 100 20.34 -17.48 15.10
N ASP A 101 19.05 -17.75 15.29
CA ASP A 101 18.59 -18.54 16.42
C ASP A 101 19.01 -20.00 16.17
N ASN A 102 19.90 -20.52 17.01
CA ASN A 102 20.39 -21.90 16.91
C ASN A 102 19.31 -22.95 17.25
N ASN A 103 18.07 -22.52 17.51
CA ASN A 103 16.92 -23.36 17.82
C ASN A 103 16.04 -23.67 16.60
N PHE A 104 16.31 -23.09 15.42
CA PHE A 104 15.54 -23.37 14.21
C PHE A 104 16.20 -24.49 13.38
N PRO A 105 15.45 -25.54 13.00
CA PRO A 105 15.95 -26.56 12.09
C PRO A 105 16.25 -25.93 10.72
N ASP A 106 17.29 -26.41 10.04
CA ASP A 106 17.66 -25.96 8.69
C ASP A 106 16.46 -26.13 7.74
N ILE A 107 15.86 -25.00 7.32
CA ILE A 107 14.80 -25.01 6.31
C ILE A 107 15.41 -25.60 5.02
N PRO A 108 14.79 -26.61 4.38
CA PRO A 108 15.29 -27.17 3.13
C PRO A 108 15.40 -26.08 2.06
N SER A 109 16.63 -25.66 1.75
CA SER A 109 16.90 -24.64 0.74
C SER A 109 16.56 -25.15 -0.65
N LEU A 110 15.94 -24.33 -1.48
CA LEU A 110 15.73 -24.62 -2.89
C LEU A 110 17.09 -24.66 -3.61
N HIS A 111 17.17 -25.38 -4.73
CA HIS A 111 18.39 -25.41 -5.51
C HIS A 111 18.64 -24.03 -6.15
N ALA A 112 19.89 -23.58 -6.23
CA ALA A 112 20.29 -22.26 -6.76
C ALA A 112 19.65 -21.90 -8.12
N SER A 113 19.43 -22.90 -8.98
CA SER A 113 18.75 -22.72 -10.27
C SER A 113 17.27 -22.37 -10.14
N GLN A 114 16.57 -22.93 -9.14
CA GLN A 114 15.17 -22.65 -8.86
C GLN A 114 15.00 -21.25 -8.25
N ILE A 115 15.94 -20.85 -7.38
CA ILE A 115 15.98 -19.53 -6.74
C ILE A 115 16.15 -18.42 -7.78
N ALA A 116 17.11 -18.59 -8.69
CA ALA A 116 17.37 -17.60 -9.75
C ALA A 116 16.16 -17.46 -10.70
N SER A 117 15.52 -18.58 -11.05
CA SER A 117 14.33 -18.59 -11.91
C SER A 117 13.16 -17.90 -11.22
N LEU A 118 12.97 -18.14 -9.92
CA LEU A 118 11.90 -17.54 -9.13
C LEU A 118 12.10 -16.03 -8.95
N ARG A 119 13.32 -15.57 -8.62
CA ARG A 119 13.66 -14.14 -8.52
C ARG A 119 13.39 -13.39 -9.81
N LYS A 120 13.83 -13.96 -10.95
CA LYS A 120 13.58 -13.40 -12.28
C LYS A 120 12.09 -13.32 -12.61
N LYS A 121 11.31 -14.31 -12.17
CA LYS A 121 9.88 -14.41 -12.48
C LYS A 121 9.02 -13.48 -11.62
N LEU A 122 9.48 -13.13 -10.42
CA LEU A 122 8.81 -12.20 -9.51
C LEU A 122 9.31 -10.75 -9.68
N ASP A 123 10.17 -10.48 -10.66
CA ASP A 123 10.90 -9.21 -10.84
C ASP A 123 11.62 -8.72 -9.57
N ILE A 124 12.08 -9.68 -8.77
CA ILE A 124 12.80 -9.43 -7.53
C ILE A 124 14.29 -9.30 -7.87
N CYS A 125 14.78 -8.07 -7.91
CA CYS A 125 16.20 -7.77 -8.03
C CYS A 125 16.81 -7.65 -6.63
N VAL A 126 17.63 -8.61 -6.23
CA VAL A 126 18.30 -8.59 -4.92
C VAL A 126 19.76 -8.22 -5.09
N LYS A 127 20.21 -7.23 -4.31
CA LYS A 127 21.61 -6.82 -4.22
C LYS A 127 22.14 -7.27 -2.84
N GLY A 128 23.15 -8.14 -2.84
CA GLY A 128 23.75 -8.72 -1.62
C GLY A 128 24.29 -10.12 -1.88
N GLU A 129 25.27 -10.58 -1.11
CA GLU A 129 26.02 -11.82 -1.35
C GLU A 129 25.32 -13.09 -0.83
N ALA A 130 24.40 -12.97 0.14
CA ALA A 130 23.68 -14.09 0.76
C ALA A 130 22.19 -13.75 0.96
N VAL A 131 21.37 -14.08 -0.04
CA VAL A 131 19.94 -13.77 -0.04
C VAL A 131 19.16 -15.08 0.16
N PRO A 132 18.28 -15.17 1.19
CA PRO A 132 17.47 -16.36 1.44
C PRO A 132 16.39 -16.58 0.38
N ASP A 133 15.81 -17.78 0.41
CA ASP A 133 14.80 -18.19 -0.57
C ASP A 133 13.45 -17.54 -0.27
N PRO A 134 12.67 -17.22 -1.32
CA PRO A 134 11.34 -16.66 -1.11
C PRO A 134 10.41 -17.69 -0.45
N VAL A 135 9.67 -17.23 0.56
CA VAL A 135 8.72 -18.06 1.30
C VAL A 135 7.53 -18.42 0.41
N MET A 136 7.28 -19.73 0.28
CA MET A 136 6.25 -20.28 -0.60
C MET A 136 4.94 -20.68 0.13
N CYS A 137 4.95 -20.75 1.47
CA CYS A 137 3.77 -21.01 2.30
C CYS A 137 4.00 -20.52 3.73
N PHE A 138 2.93 -20.26 4.47
CA PHE A 138 3.03 -19.81 5.88
C PHE A 138 3.66 -20.86 6.80
N SER A 139 3.57 -22.15 6.46
CA SER A 139 4.25 -23.24 7.18
C SER A 139 5.76 -23.28 6.93
N SER A 140 6.26 -22.58 5.91
CA SER A 140 7.71 -22.34 5.72
C SER A 140 8.22 -21.15 6.53
N CYS A 141 7.35 -20.47 7.26
CA CYS A 141 7.73 -19.47 8.24
C CYS A 141 7.53 -20.05 9.64
N ASP A 142 8.43 -19.74 10.57
CA ASP A 142 8.25 -20.05 12.00
C ASP A 142 7.23 -19.09 12.66
N LEU A 143 6.01 -19.05 12.12
CA LEU A 143 4.91 -18.28 12.67
C LEU A 143 4.24 -19.05 13.81
N PRO A 144 3.85 -18.39 14.91
CA PRO A 144 3.08 -19.02 15.97
C PRO A 144 1.79 -19.65 15.43
N GLU A 145 1.45 -20.88 15.83
CA GLU A 145 0.28 -21.63 15.35
C GLU A 145 -1.04 -20.83 15.42
N LYS A 146 -1.19 -20.00 16.45
CA LYS A 146 -2.36 -19.11 16.61
C LYS A 146 -2.49 -18.10 15.46
N LEU A 147 -1.36 -17.60 14.95
CA LEU A 147 -1.32 -16.67 13.84
C LEU A 147 -1.59 -17.39 12.52
N VAL A 148 -1.01 -18.57 12.31
CA VAL A 148 -1.26 -19.39 11.12
C VAL A 148 -2.76 -19.71 11.00
N HIS A 149 -3.38 -20.21 12.07
CA HIS A 149 -4.82 -20.48 12.08
C HIS A 149 -5.67 -19.22 11.88
N SER A 150 -5.25 -18.07 12.40
CA SER A 150 -5.97 -16.81 12.19
C SER A 150 -5.90 -16.37 10.73
N LEU A 151 -4.74 -16.53 10.08
CA LEU A 151 -4.54 -16.22 8.67
C LEU A 151 -5.37 -17.16 7.79
N GLU A 152 -5.37 -18.46 8.08
CA GLU A 152 -6.18 -19.46 7.38
C GLU A 152 -7.69 -19.22 7.54
N ALA A 153 -8.14 -18.96 8.77
CA ALA A 153 -9.54 -18.67 9.07
C ALA A 153 -10.03 -17.36 8.41
N ALA A 154 -9.12 -16.39 8.26
CA ALA A 154 -9.37 -15.16 7.53
C ALA A 154 -9.33 -15.35 5.99
N GLY A 155 -9.04 -16.56 5.50
CA GLY A 155 -8.92 -16.86 4.07
C GLY A 155 -7.69 -16.22 3.42
N ILE A 156 -6.70 -15.80 4.21
CA ILE A 156 -5.46 -15.19 3.73
C ILE A 156 -4.59 -16.30 3.17
N ARG A 157 -4.42 -16.29 1.86
CA ARG A 157 -3.56 -17.23 1.12
C ARG A 157 -2.47 -16.46 0.42
N ILE A 158 -1.28 -17.06 0.32
CA ILE A 158 -0.25 -16.52 -0.56
C ILE A 158 -0.67 -16.89 -1.99
N HIS A 159 -1.17 -15.90 -2.73
CA HIS A 159 -1.61 -16.09 -4.12
C HIS A 159 -0.40 -16.12 -5.05
N TYR A 160 -0.11 -17.30 -5.61
CA TYR A 160 0.80 -17.44 -6.74
C TYR A 160 -0.01 -17.52 -8.04
N ALA A 161 0.24 -16.61 -8.98
CA ALA A 161 -0.31 -16.75 -10.33
C ALA A 161 0.48 -17.82 -11.10
N TYR A 162 -0.03 -19.06 -11.12
CA TYR A 162 0.50 -20.13 -11.96
C TYR A 162 -0.45 -20.38 -13.14
N SER A 163 -0.12 -19.79 -14.28
CA SER A 163 -0.61 -20.27 -15.58
C SER A 163 0.34 -21.36 -16.08
N GLY A 164 0.02 -22.61 -15.77
CA GLY A 164 0.78 -23.77 -16.23
C GLY A 164 0.35 -25.01 -15.46
N ALA A 165 -0.42 -25.87 -16.11
CA ALA A 165 -0.85 -27.15 -15.59
C ALA A 165 0.37 -28.05 -15.35
N ASP A 166 0.62 -28.43 -14.09
CA ASP A 166 1.36 -29.63 -13.73
C ASP A 166 0.78 -30.16 -12.41
N ALA A 167 0.19 -31.36 -12.49
CA ALA A 167 -0.56 -32.02 -11.43
C ALA A 167 0.36 -32.67 -10.38
N ASN A 168 1.27 -31.91 -9.78
CA ASN A 168 2.05 -32.34 -8.61
C ASN A 168 2.29 -31.13 -7.71
N ASP A 169 1.22 -30.69 -7.04
CA ASP A 169 1.29 -29.75 -5.92
C ASP A 169 1.60 -30.54 -4.64
N PRO A 170 2.79 -30.38 -4.02
CA PRO A 170 3.11 -31.05 -2.77
C PRO A 170 2.34 -30.47 -1.57
N CYS A 171 1.57 -29.40 -1.72
CA CYS A 171 0.74 -28.81 -0.67
C CYS A 171 -0.74 -29.27 -0.73
N ILE A 172 -1.06 -30.24 -1.57
CA ILE A 172 -2.35 -30.95 -1.53
C ILE A 172 -2.05 -32.43 -1.38
N ASN A 173 -1.61 -32.88 -0.21
CA ASN A 173 -1.81 -34.23 0.33
C ASN A 173 -1.28 -34.25 1.79
N GLU A 174 -2.23 -34.19 2.73
CA GLU A 174 -2.14 -34.39 4.19
C GLU A 174 -1.21 -33.49 5.02
#